data_AF-A0A9X4R2V6-F1
#
_entry.id   AF-A0A9X4R2V6-F1
#
_cell.length_a   1.000
_cell.length_b   1.000
_cell.length_c   1.000
_cell.angle_alpha   90.00
_cell.angle_beta   90.00
_cell.angle_gamma   90.00
#
_symmetry.space_group_name_H-M   'P 1'
#
loop_
_entity.id
_entity.type
_entity.pdbx_description
1 polymer ?
#
loop_
_entity_poly.entity_id
_entity_poly.type
_entity_poly.pdbx_seq_one_letter_code
_entity_poly.pdbx_strand_id
1 'polypeptide(L)'
;MFENFIITNHVVDRYLERIGSKNKDVMKRIKRDLHYTKVKRIVNCGNYRYVFTLNSKEFIFIYDRGKWILNTVIKRSRQNADKAIQDRLRSV
;
A
#
# COMPACT_ATOMS: atom_id res chain seq x y z
N MET A 1 -12.21 6.96 8.16
CA MET A 1 -10.74 6.70 8.12
C MET A 1 -10.53 5.47 7.21
N PHE A 2 -9.33 5.04 6.80
CA PHE A 2 -9.13 3.92 5.84
C PHE A 2 -9.45 2.56 6.53
N GLU A 3 -10.70 2.36 6.93
CA GLU A 3 -11.08 1.42 7.99
C GLU A 3 -11.48 0.04 7.47
N ASN A 4 -11.94 -0.05 6.21
CA ASN A 4 -12.46 -1.30 5.64
C ASN A 4 -11.70 -1.70 4.37
N PHE A 5 -10.56 -2.37 4.53
CA PHE A 5 -9.85 -3.03 3.44
C PHE A 5 -9.51 -4.47 3.83
N ILE A 6 -9.53 -5.36 2.84
CA ILE A 6 -9.16 -6.76 3.01
C ILE A 6 -7.67 -6.89 2.77
N ILE A 7 -6.98 -7.46 3.76
CA ILE A 7 -5.63 -8.00 3.58
C ILE A 7 -5.80 -9.52 3.46
N THR A 8 -5.58 -10.07 2.27
CA THR A 8 -5.63 -11.53 2.08
C THR A 8 -4.32 -12.18 2.51
N ASN A 9 -4.38 -13.46 2.92
CA ASN A 9 -3.19 -14.23 3.29
C ASN A 9 -2.17 -14.28 2.14
N HIS A 10 -2.63 -14.43 0.90
CA HIS A 10 -1.76 -14.40 -0.28
C HIS A 10 -0.90 -13.13 -0.37
N VAL A 11 -1.44 -11.97 0.01
CA VAL A 11 -0.72 -10.70 -0.02
C VAL A 11 0.27 -10.60 1.12
N VAL A 12 -0.06 -11.18 2.28
CA VAL A 12 0.87 -11.34 3.41
C VAL A 12 2.04 -12.22 3.01
N ASP A 13 1.79 -13.34 2.33
CA ASP A 13 2.81 -14.28 1.87
C ASP A 13 3.76 -13.59 0.87
N ARG A 14 3.23 -12.90 -0.15
CA ARG A 14 4.05 -12.11 -1.08
C ARG A 14 4.81 -10.97 -0.42
N TYR A 15 4.26 -10.40 0.65
CA TYR A 15 4.94 -9.35 1.42
C TYR A 15 6.10 -9.93 2.24
N LEU A 16 5.91 -11.10 2.86
CA LEU A 16 6.91 -11.82 3.62
C LEU A 16 8.08 -12.26 2.72
N GLU A 17 7.78 -12.83 1.55
CA GLU A 17 8.78 -13.21 0.53
C GLU A 17 9.67 -12.04 0.11
N ARG A 18 9.07 -10.86 -0.09
CA ARG A 18 9.79 -9.67 -0.56
C ARG A 18 10.60 -8.94 0.51
N ILE A 19 10.25 -9.11 1.78
CA ILE A 19 10.88 -8.40 2.90
C ILE A 19 11.80 -9.32 3.72
N GLY A 20 11.79 -10.63 3.46
CA GLY A 20 12.70 -11.60 4.08
C GLY A 20 12.53 -11.71 5.59
N SER A 21 11.32 -11.47 6.10
CA SER A 21 11.08 -11.35 7.54
C SER A 21 10.18 -12.44 8.07
N LYS A 22 10.60 -13.16 9.13
CA LYS A 22 9.75 -14.07 9.91
C LYS A 22 8.82 -13.25 10.81
N ASN A 23 7.76 -12.65 10.28
CA ASN A 23 6.92 -11.76 11.09
C ASN A 23 5.49 -12.29 11.27
N LYS A 24 5.18 -12.77 12.48
CA LYS A 24 3.81 -13.03 12.95
C LYS A 24 2.94 -11.74 12.99
N ASP A 25 3.53 -10.56 12.81
CA ASP A 25 2.90 -9.24 12.97
C ASP A 25 2.76 -8.40 11.67
N VAL A 26 2.88 -8.99 10.47
CA VAL A 26 2.78 -8.23 9.20
C VAL A 26 1.50 -7.41 9.12
N MET A 27 0.37 -7.98 9.52
CA MET A 27 -0.92 -7.30 9.48
C MET A 27 -0.95 -6.05 10.36
N LYS A 28 -0.39 -6.14 11.58
CA LYS A 28 -0.27 -5.02 12.53
C LYS A 28 0.64 -3.92 11.98
N ARG A 29 1.76 -4.28 11.35
CA ARG A 29 2.66 -3.32 10.71
C ARG A 29 2.00 -2.60 9.53
N ILE A 30 1.28 -3.33 8.67
CA ILE A 30 0.54 -2.76 7.55
C ILE A 30 -0.51 -1.76 8.05
N LYS A 31 -1.34 -2.14 9.03
CA LYS A 31 -2.33 -1.23 9.63
C LYS A 31 -1.69 0.02 10.22
N ARG A 32 -0.54 -0.13 10.90
CA ARG A 32 0.20 1.00 11.49
C ARG A 32 0.78 1.94 10.43
N ASP A 33 1.24 1.42 9.30
CA ASP A 33 1.79 2.22 8.21
C ASP A 33 0.70 2.92 7.39
N LEU A 34 -0.49 2.31 7.29
CA LEU A 34 -1.69 2.88 6.66
C LEU A 34 -2.51 3.78 7.59
N HIS A 35 -2.04 3.99 8.82
CA HIS A 35 -2.65 4.94 9.73
C HIS A 35 -2.65 6.34 9.10
N TYR A 36 -3.76 7.07 9.23
CA TYR A 36 -3.95 8.34 8.51
C TYR A 36 -2.82 9.34 8.73
N THR A 37 -2.25 9.40 9.94
CA THR A 37 -1.11 10.28 10.28
C THR A 37 0.17 9.98 9.50
N LYS A 38 0.28 8.79 8.90
CA LYS A 38 1.45 8.34 8.15
C LYS A 38 1.23 8.34 6.64
N VAL A 39 0.01 8.62 6.20
CA VAL A 39 -0.31 8.73 4.77
C VAL A 39 0.16 10.09 4.27
N LYS A 40 1.10 10.07 3.32
CA LYS A 40 1.59 11.26 2.62
C LYS A 40 0.64 11.67 1.51
N ARG A 41 0.16 10.69 0.72
CA ARG A 41 -0.71 10.96 -0.43
C ARG A 41 -1.51 9.73 -0.83
N ILE A 42 -2.71 9.94 -1.36
CA ILE A 42 -3.53 8.90 -1.97
C ILE A 42 -3.78 9.30 -3.43
N VAL A 43 -3.61 8.36 -4.35
CA VAL A 43 -3.92 8.51 -5.77
C VAL A 43 -4.91 7.42 -6.16
N ASN A 44 -6.05 7.79 -6.71
CA ASN A 44 -7.06 6.87 -7.23
C ASN A 44 -6.95 6.81 -8.76
N CYS A 45 -6.97 5.61 -9.33
CA CYS A 45 -6.86 5.38 -10.77
C CYS A 45 -7.78 4.21 -11.16
N GLY A 46 -9.01 4.52 -11.57
CA GLY A 46 -10.03 3.51 -11.84
C GLY A 46 -10.25 2.58 -10.63
N ASN A 47 -10.05 1.28 -10.83
CA ASN A 47 -10.16 0.27 -9.77
C ASN A 47 -8.92 0.18 -8.87
N TYR A 48 -7.90 0.98 -9.10
CA TYR A 48 -6.68 0.99 -8.31
C TYR A 48 -6.63 2.19 -7.38
N ARG A 49 -6.06 1.98 -6.19
CA ARG A 49 -5.75 3.04 -5.25
C ARG A 49 -4.33 2.87 -4.74
N TYR A 50 -3.52 3.90 -4.93
CA TYR A 50 -2.13 3.95 -4.50
C TYR A 50 -2.03 4.85 -3.26
N VAL A 51 -1.63 4.27 -2.12
CA VAL A 51 -1.44 5.00 -0.87
C VAL A 51 0.05 5.10 -0.60
N PHE A 52 0.56 6.32 -0.63
CA PHE A 52 1.95 6.65 -0.34
C PHE A 52 2.07 7.10 1.10
N THR A 53 3.05 6.53 1.81
CA THR A 53 3.31 6.84 3.21
C THR A 53 4.54 7.71 3.36
N LEU A 54 4.65 8.39 4.52
CA LEU A 54 5.83 9.20 4.88
C LEU A 54 7.13 8.39 4.92
N ASN A 55 7.03 7.08 5.15
CA ASN A 55 8.17 6.15 5.18
C ASN A 55 8.55 5.60 3.79
N SER A 56 8.18 6.31 2.72
CA SER A 56 8.46 5.95 1.33
C SER A 56 7.94 4.55 0.94
N LYS A 57 6.82 4.11 1.50
CA LYS A 57 6.12 2.89 1.05
C LYS A 57 4.90 3.27 0.23
N GLU A 58 4.69 2.53 -0.84
CA GLU A 58 3.50 2.58 -1.69
C GLU A 58 2.68 1.31 -1.46
N PHE A 59 1.44 1.48 -1.03
CA PHE A 59 0.45 0.41 -0.90
C PHE A 59 -0.50 0.49 -2.07
N ILE A 60 -0.66 -0.62 -2.79
CA ILE A 60 -1.52 -0.69 -3.97
C ILE A 60 -2.73 -1.52 -3.61
N PHE A 61 -3.90 -0.90 -3.69
CA PHE A 61 -5.19 -1.53 -3.48
C PHE A 61 -5.91 -1.70 -4.81
N ILE A 62 -6.70 -2.76 -4.91
CA ILE A 62 -7.62 -3.02 -6.01
C ILE A 62 -9.03 -3.04 -5.43
N TYR A 63 -9.95 -2.36 -6.09
CA TYR A 63 -11.38 -2.47 -5.79
C TYR A 63 -11.95 -3.67 -6.53
N ASP A 64 -12.42 -4.66 -5.76
CA ASP A 64 -13.06 -5.85 -6.28
C ASP A 64 -14.31 -6.18 -5.45
N ARG A 65 -15.43 -6.47 -6.13
CA ARG A 65 -16.71 -6.90 -5.53
C ARG A 65 -17.15 -6.06 -4.31
N GLY A 66 -17.03 -4.73 -4.42
CA GLY A 66 -17.47 -3.81 -3.37
C GLY A 66 -16.44 -3.57 -2.25
N LYS A 67 -15.22 -4.11 -2.35
CA LYS A 67 -14.21 -4.05 -1.28
C LYS A 67 -12.84 -3.65 -1.82
N TRP A 68 -12.09 -2.88 -1.04
CA TRP A 68 -10.68 -2.60 -1.32
C TRP A 68 -9.81 -3.74 -0.81
N ILE A 69 -9.07 -4.37 -1.71
CA ILE A 69 -8.14 -5.46 -1.40
C ILE A 69 -6.73 -4.92 -1.55
N LEU A 70 -5.91 -5.05 -0.50
CA LEU A 70 -4.48 -4.74 -0.62
C LEU A 70 -3.86 -5.77 -1.57
N ASN A 71 -3.34 -5.35 -2.72
CA ASN A 71 -2.75 -6.25 -3.71
C ASN A 71 -1.24 -6.39 -3.52
N THR A 72 -0.55 -5.28 -3.24
CA THR A 72 0.91 -5.28 -3.06
C THR A 72 1.39 -4.07 -2.27
N VAL A 73 2.59 -4.20 -1.71
CA VAL A 73 3.33 -3.08 -1.08
C VAL A 73 4.71 -3.00 -1.70
N ILE A 74 5.13 -1.78 -2.04
CA ILE A 74 6.44 -1.49 -2.63
C ILE A 74 7.18 -0.56 -1.67
N LYS A 75 8.38 -0.97 -1.23
CA LYS A 75 9.29 -0.10 -0.50
C LYS A 75 10.10 0.72 -1.51
N ARG A 76 10.10 2.05 -1.37
CA ARG A 76 10.85 2.97 -2.23
C ARG A 76 11.86 3.77 -1.41
N SER A 77 12.83 4.35 -2.10
CA SER A 77 13.62 5.47 -1.56
C SER A 77 12.79 6.76 -1.61
N ARG A 78 13.19 7.80 -0.86
CA ARG A 78 12.49 9.11 -0.88
C ARG A 78 12.40 9.70 -2.30
N GLN A 79 13.52 9.73 -3.02
CA GLN A 79 13.58 10.24 -4.40
C GLN A 79 12.66 9.44 -5.35
N ASN A 80 12.67 8.11 -5.24
CA ASN A 80 11.83 7.25 -6.09
C ASN A 80 10.34 7.29 -5.70
N ALA A 81 10.02 7.66 -4.46
CA ALA A 81 8.63 7.80 -4.00
C ALA A 81 7.95 9.00 -4.66
N ASP A 82 8.63 10.16 -4.70
CA ASP A 82 8.06 11.35 -5.33
C ASP A 82 7.90 11.19 -6.84
N LYS A 83 8.88 10.55 -7.50
CA LYS A 83 8.75 10.17 -8.91
C LYS A 83 7.56 9.23 -9.14
N ALA A 84 7.41 8.19 -8.33
CA ALA A 84 6.29 7.25 -8.45
C ALA A 84 4.93 7.93 -8.24
N ILE A 85 4.82 8.90 -7.32
CA ILE A 85 3.61 9.70 -7.15
C ILE A 85 3.27 10.43 -8.45
N GLN A 86 4.25 11.10 -9.05
CA GLN A 86 4.06 11.84 -10.31
C GLN A 86 3.68 10.91 -11.47
N ASP A 87 4.35 9.77 -11.60
CA ASP A 87 4.04 8.78 -12.65
C ASP A 87 2.60 8.25 -12.49
N ARG A 88 2.15 7.99 -11.25
CA ARG A 88 0.77 7.56 -10.99
C ARG A 88 -0.25 8.65 -11.29
N LEU A 89 0.04 9.91 -10.98
CA LEU A 89 -0.85 11.03 -11.29
C LEU A 89 -1.00 11.26 -12.78
N ARG A 90 0.05 11.03 -13.57
CA ARG A 90 -0.01 11.11 -15.04
C ARG A 90 -0.76 9.96 -15.69
N SER A 91 -0.92 8.85 -14.96
CA SER A 91 -1.64 7.65 -15.42
C SER A 91 -3.14 7.69 -15.09
N VAL A 92 -3.60 8.72 -14.38
CA VAL A 92 -5.01 9.03 -14.11
C VAL A 92 -5.58 9.81 -15.28
#